data_AF-A0A8T5QP77-F1
#
_entry.id   AF-A0A8T5QP77-F1
#
_cell.length_a   1.000
_cell.length_b   1.000
_cell.length_c   1.000
_cell.angle_alpha   90.00
_cell.angle_beta   90.00
_cell.angle_gamma   90.00
#
_symmetry.space_group_name_H-M   'P 1'
#
loop_
_entity.id
_entity.type
_entity.pdbx_description
1 polymer ?
#
loop_
_entity_poly.entity_id
_entity_poly.type
_entity_poly.pdbx_seq_one_letter_code
_entity_poly.pdbx_strand_id
1 'polypeptide(L)'
;MADKMQQLILKIQDALSYEPLSISEIAKRLDINWRTAEHYLNVLRQLGLVEEIETKHTRAFYKKAKDNYFDLPIKKEDNKKISTIFYYIKKYCMELFDKEPTKTQAYKTLWHIDQRLNLKLPIGWYRYGPCCVQVYKGDESAEITLSSETKNIIKEITKTDCAVDKLALQKRVYSEENMQLYLTKEELRKGIDDKEQLNLSLMDLIKYSPEETVEVVTDFARAALLIGWKKVSQCFEFVWKYIAMVVFKKSLEFYFHENINRYLDSQIDAAKKEAQTHIHDLVKTQLK
;
A
#
# COMPACT_ATOMS: atom_id res chain seq x y z
N MET A 1 15.20 4.91 38.62
CA MET A 1 15.41 3.76 37.70
C MET A 1 14.35 3.68 36.60
N ALA A 2 13.06 3.84 36.92
CA ALA A 2 11.98 3.84 35.91
C ALA A 2 12.19 4.83 34.75
N ASP A 3 12.65 6.05 35.05
CA ASP A 3 12.89 7.10 34.04
C ASP A 3 13.99 6.73 33.01
N LYS A 4 15.12 6.16 33.45
CA LYS A 4 16.18 5.68 32.53
C LYS A 4 15.70 4.54 31.63
N MET A 5 14.84 3.67 32.15
CA MET A 5 14.25 2.55 31.41
C MET A 5 13.30 3.05 30.32
N GLN A 6 12.46 4.00 30.69
CA GLN A 6 11.49 4.61 29.79
C GLN A 6 12.18 5.41 28.68
N GLN A 7 13.23 6.15 29.02
CA GLN A 7 14.08 6.84 28.04
C GLN A 7 14.75 5.86 27.05
N LEU A 8 15.22 4.71 27.52
CA LEU A 8 15.83 3.72 26.64
C LEU A 8 14.81 3.10 25.68
N ILE A 9 13.61 2.77 26.18
CA ILE A 9 12.51 2.28 25.34
C ILE A 9 12.18 3.29 24.24
N LEU A 10 12.06 4.57 24.59
CA LEU A 10 11.78 5.64 23.61
C LEU A 10 12.90 5.76 22.57
N LYS A 11 14.17 5.63 22.97
CA LYS A 11 15.31 5.64 22.04
C LYS A 11 15.29 4.45 21.09
N ILE A 12 14.97 3.24 21.57
CA ILE A 12 14.83 2.05 20.72
C ILE A 12 13.69 2.24 19.72
N GLN A 13 12.53 2.71 20.18
CA GLN A 13 11.39 2.96 19.32
C GLN A 13 11.69 4.04 18.27
N ASP A 14 12.39 5.10 18.63
CA ASP A 14 12.79 6.16 17.69
C ASP A 14 13.76 5.60 16.63
N ALA A 15 14.79 4.84 17.04
CA ALA A 15 15.72 4.20 16.11
C ALA A 15 14.99 3.28 15.10
N LEU A 16 14.01 2.52 15.58
CA LEU A 16 13.18 1.61 14.78
C LEU A 16 12.07 2.28 13.95
N SER A 17 11.88 3.59 14.11
CA SER A 17 10.86 4.34 13.35
C SER A 17 11.31 4.69 11.93
N TYR A 18 12.62 4.60 11.65
CA TYR A 18 13.19 4.99 10.36
C TYR A 18 13.44 3.81 9.44
N GLU A 19 13.94 2.69 9.97
CA GLU A 19 14.34 1.50 9.21
C GLU A 19 14.34 0.26 10.10
N PRO A 20 14.30 -0.96 9.53
CA PRO A 20 14.50 -2.17 10.31
C PRO A 20 15.95 -2.30 10.76
N LEU A 21 16.15 -2.56 12.05
CA LEU A 21 17.48 -2.76 12.64
C LEU A 21 17.58 -4.10 13.34
N SER A 22 18.71 -4.77 13.19
CA SER A 22 19.12 -5.92 13.98
C SER A 22 19.45 -5.53 15.42
N ILE A 23 19.50 -6.54 16.31
CA ILE A 23 19.89 -6.36 17.71
C ILE A 23 21.27 -5.67 17.80
N SER A 24 22.21 -6.10 16.96
CA SER A 24 23.57 -5.57 16.92
C SER A 24 23.62 -4.11 16.46
N GLU A 25 22.82 -3.73 15.46
CA GLU A 25 22.73 -2.35 14.99
C GLU A 25 22.12 -1.43 16.04
N ILE A 26 21.08 -1.88 16.76
CA ILE A 26 20.50 -1.11 17.87
C ILE A 26 21.50 -0.96 19.01
N ALA A 27 22.16 -2.05 19.40
CA ALA A 27 23.16 -2.04 20.45
C ALA A 27 24.27 -1.02 20.16
N LYS A 28 24.78 -1.03 18.92
CA LYS A 28 25.78 -0.08 18.45
C LYS A 28 25.26 1.36 18.38
N ARG A 29 24.06 1.58 17.82
CA ARG A 29 23.48 2.91 17.61
C ARG A 29 23.13 3.62 18.92
N LEU A 30 22.75 2.87 19.94
CA LEU A 30 22.35 3.41 21.25
C LEU A 30 23.44 3.30 22.32
N ASP A 31 24.61 2.76 21.97
CA ASP A 31 25.72 2.48 22.89
C ASP A 31 25.28 1.68 24.13
N ILE A 32 24.60 0.55 23.87
CA ILE A 32 24.12 -0.37 24.91
C ILE A 32 24.62 -1.79 24.65
N ASN A 33 24.65 -2.62 25.71
CA ASN A 33 24.99 -4.02 25.57
C ASN A 33 23.97 -4.76 24.69
N TRP A 34 24.46 -5.70 23.87
CA TRP A 34 23.66 -6.54 22.99
C TRP A 34 22.52 -7.27 23.72
N ARG A 35 22.77 -7.85 24.90
CA ARG A 35 21.75 -8.54 25.72
C ARG A 35 20.66 -7.57 26.19
N THR A 36 21.04 -6.33 26.48
CA THR A 36 20.10 -5.27 26.85
C THR A 36 19.20 -4.93 25.67
N ALA A 37 19.78 -4.73 24.48
CA ALA A 37 19.02 -4.49 23.25
C ALA A 37 18.05 -5.65 22.95
N GLU A 38 18.52 -6.89 23.01
CA GLU A 38 17.70 -8.09 22.80
C GLU A 38 16.53 -8.16 23.78
N HIS A 39 16.80 -7.96 25.08
CA HIS A 39 15.78 -8.01 26.11
C HIS A 39 14.64 -7.01 25.84
N TYR A 40 14.96 -5.74 25.58
CA TYR A 40 13.95 -4.73 25.31
C TYR A 40 13.20 -4.96 24.00
N LEU A 41 13.89 -5.42 22.96
CA LEU A 41 13.25 -5.79 21.69
C LEU A 41 12.22 -6.91 21.88
N ASN A 42 12.58 -7.96 22.64
CA ASN A 42 11.67 -9.04 22.94
C ASN A 42 10.45 -8.57 23.74
N VAL A 43 10.64 -7.68 24.73
CA VAL A 43 9.54 -7.07 25.49
C VAL A 43 8.65 -6.23 24.57
N LEU A 44 9.22 -5.35 23.75
CA LEU A 44 8.47 -4.53 22.81
C LEU A 44 7.70 -5.39 21.78
N ARG A 45 8.27 -6.52 21.36
CA ARG A 45 7.64 -7.47 20.45
C ARG A 45 6.45 -8.16 21.12
N GLN A 46 6.61 -8.60 22.37
CA GLN A 46 5.51 -9.18 23.16
C GLN A 46 4.36 -8.17 23.38
N LEU A 47 4.68 -6.89 23.49
CA LEU A 47 3.68 -5.81 23.58
C LEU A 47 3.08 -5.41 22.22
N GLY A 48 3.53 -6.01 21.10
CA GLY A 48 3.06 -5.69 19.75
C GLY A 48 3.46 -4.28 19.28
N LEU A 49 4.50 -3.69 19.86
CA LEU A 49 5.00 -2.35 19.51
C LEU A 49 6.09 -2.41 18.42
N VAL A 50 6.78 -3.54 18.32
CA VAL A 50 7.73 -3.84 17.25
C VAL A 50 7.38 -5.19 16.63
N GLU A 51 7.72 -5.36 15.37
CA GLU A 51 7.63 -6.64 14.68
C GLU A 51 9.03 -7.14 14.36
N GLU A 52 9.17 -8.46 14.41
CA GLU A 52 10.39 -9.14 14.03
C GLU A 52 10.25 -9.67 12.61
N ILE A 53 11.31 -9.48 11.83
CA ILE A 53 11.43 -9.99 10.48
C ILE A 53 12.69 -10.85 10.41
N GLU A 54 12.52 -12.07 9.89
CA GLU A 54 13.64 -12.93 9.54
C GLU A 54 14.21 -12.49 8.20
N THR A 55 15.50 -12.15 8.19
CA THR A 55 16.28 -12.03 6.96
C THR A 55 17.15 -13.28 6.82
N LYS A 56 17.70 -13.54 5.62
CA LYS A 56 18.48 -14.77 5.32
C LYS A 56 19.57 -15.10 6.36
N HIS A 57 20.12 -14.10 7.06
CA HIS A 57 21.22 -14.30 8.02
C HIS A 57 21.05 -13.57 9.36
N THR A 58 20.02 -12.73 9.53
CA THR A 58 19.84 -11.95 10.77
C THR A 58 18.36 -11.74 11.11
N ARG A 59 18.09 -11.57 12.41
CA ARG A 59 16.80 -11.09 12.93
C ARG A 59 16.83 -9.57 12.97
N ALA A 60 15.89 -8.92 12.30
CA ALA A 60 15.71 -7.48 12.34
C ALA A 60 14.35 -7.12 12.94
N PHE A 61 14.25 -5.91 13.48
CA PHE A 61 13.05 -5.39 14.13
C PHE A 61 12.67 -4.07 13.50
N TYR A 62 11.38 -3.76 13.46
CA TYR A 62 10.88 -2.43 13.10
C TYR A 62 9.70 -2.05 13.98
N LYS A 63 9.44 -0.75 14.12
CA LYS A 63 8.29 -0.26 14.89
C LYS A 63 7.02 -0.43 14.06
N LYS A 64 6.00 -1.10 14.61
CA LYS A 64 4.68 -1.18 13.96
C LYS A 64 4.06 0.21 13.89
N ALA A 65 3.68 0.63 12.69
CA ALA A 65 2.87 1.82 12.48
C ALA A 65 1.42 1.40 12.19
N LYS A 66 0.62 1.19 13.24
CA LYS A 66 -0.78 0.72 13.14
C LYS A 66 -1.68 1.58 12.25
N ASP A 67 -1.23 2.80 11.96
CA ASP A 67 -1.95 3.79 11.17
C ASP A 67 -1.53 3.81 9.71
N ASN A 68 -0.65 2.88 9.31
CA ASN A 68 -0.11 2.75 7.98
C ASN A 68 -0.54 1.43 7.33
N TYR A 69 -0.69 1.44 6.01
CA TYR A 69 -0.91 0.24 5.23
C TYR A 69 0.23 -0.75 5.45
N PHE A 70 -0.14 -1.99 5.80
CA PHE A 70 0.77 -3.11 6.05
C PHE A 70 1.80 -2.83 7.15
N ASP A 71 1.46 -1.97 8.11
CA ASP A 71 2.33 -1.55 9.21
C ASP A 71 3.67 -0.95 8.76
N LEU A 72 3.76 -0.51 7.49
CA LEU A 72 4.99 0.02 6.91
C LEU A 72 5.41 1.32 7.61
N PRO A 73 6.69 1.49 8.01
CA PRO A 73 7.14 2.71 8.65
C PRO A 73 7.21 3.86 7.63
N ILE A 74 6.99 5.09 8.10
CA ILE A 74 7.14 6.31 7.30
C ILE A 74 8.05 7.25 8.09
N LYS A 75 8.95 7.96 7.38
CA LYS A 75 9.79 8.98 8.00
C LYS A 75 8.91 10.02 8.69
N LYS A 76 9.27 10.42 9.91
CA LYS A 76 8.50 11.38 10.70
C LYS A 76 8.17 12.67 9.95
N GLU A 77 9.12 13.17 9.16
CA GLU A 77 8.93 14.37 8.34
C GLU A 77 7.87 14.18 7.25
N ASP A 78 7.89 13.04 6.55
CA ASP A 78 6.90 12.73 5.53
C ASP A 78 5.53 12.46 6.14
N ASN A 79 5.47 11.80 7.30
CA ASN A 79 4.23 11.58 8.03
C ASN A 79 3.52 12.92 8.34
N LYS A 80 4.25 13.87 8.94
CA LYS A 80 3.74 15.23 9.20
C LYS A 80 3.31 15.96 7.92
N LYS A 81 4.08 15.80 6.85
CA LYS A 81 3.82 16.42 5.55
C LYS A 81 2.52 15.84 4.94
N ILE A 82 2.35 14.53 4.98
CA ILE A 82 1.14 13.84 4.51
C ILE A 82 -0.08 14.27 5.33
N SER A 83 -0.01 14.23 6.67
CA SER A 83 -1.10 14.69 7.55
C SER A 83 -1.53 16.12 7.21
N THR A 84 -0.54 17.00 7.02
CA THR A 84 -0.78 18.40 6.67
C THR A 84 -1.44 18.56 5.31
N ILE A 85 -0.99 17.81 4.29
CA ILE A 85 -1.62 17.85 2.96
C ILE A 85 -3.04 17.31 3.03
N PHE A 86 -3.29 16.21 3.73
CA PHE A 86 -4.64 15.66 3.94
C PHE A 86 -5.58 16.64 4.64
N TYR A 87 -5.08 17.35 5.66
CA TYR A 87 -5.82 18.43 6.30
C TYR A 87 -6.26 19.49 5.27
N TYR A 88 -5.34 19.97 4.41
CA TYR A 88 -5.68 20.97 3.39
C TYR A 88 -6.61 20.42 2.31
N ILE A 89 -6.47 19.17 1.89
CA ILE A 89 -7.41 18.51 0.97
C ILE A 89 -8.81 18.49 1.59
N LYS A 90 -8.95 18.04 2.84
CA LYS A 90 -10.23 18.05 3.57
C LYS A 90 -10.81 19.45 3.64
N LYS A 91 -10.02 20.40 4.13
CA LYS A 91 -10.41 21.81 4.28
C LYS A 91 -10.95 22.39 2.97
N TYR A 92 -10.20 22.29 1.88
CA TYR A 92 -10.61 22.88 0.60
C TYR A 92 -11.78 22.14 -0.04
N CYS A 93 -11.87 20.82 0.12
CA CYS A 93 -13.01 20.06 -0.37
C CYS A 93 -14.31 20.49 0.34
N MET A 94 -14.25 20.68 1.67
CA MET A 94 -15.36 21.20 2.46
C MET A 94 -15.71 22.65 2.07
N GLU A 95 -14.72 23.54 1.98
CA GLU A 95 -14.95 24.95 1.60
C GLU A 95 -15.58 25.11 0.21
N LEU A 96 -15.23 24.25 -0.75
CA LEU A 96 -15.65 24.38 -2.16
C LEU A 96 -16.93 23.63 -2.49
N PHE A 97 -17.21 22.52 -1.80
CA PHE A 97 -18.29 21.59 -2.18
C PHE A 97 -19.20 21.19 -1.01
N ASP A 98 -18.97 21.74 0.19
CA ASP A 98 -19.74 21.43 1.42
C ASP A 98 -19.82 19.92 1.72
N LYS A 99 -18.73 19.20 1.44
CA LYS A 99 -18.61 17.76 1.68
C LYS A 99 -17.20 17.37 2.06
N GLU A 100 -17.07 16.34 2.89
CA GLU A 100 -15.78 15.71 3.14
C GLU A 100 -15.33 14.85 1.94
N PRO A 101 -14.02 14.82 1.62
CA PRO A 101 -13.51 13.92 0.59
C PRO A 101 -13.60 12.47 1.06
N THR A 102 -13.99 11.57 0.17
CA THR A 102 -13.86 10.13 0.43
C THR A 102 -12.38 9.73 0.52
N LYS A 103 -12.08 8.61 1.19
CA LYS A 103 -10.72 8.05 1.25
C LYS A 103 -10.08 7.87 -0.13
N THR A 104 -10.86 7.40 -1.11
CA THR A 104 -10.40 7.28 -2.50
C THR A 104 -10.02 8.64 -3.09
N GLN A 105 -10.88 9.66 -2.94
CA GLN A 105 -10.58 11.01 -3.43
C GLN A 105 -9.33 11.58 -2.75
N ALA A 106 -9.23 11.49 -1.42
CA ALA A 106 -8.07 11.98 -0.68
C ALA A 106 -6.75 11.37 -1.21
N TYR A 107 -6.72 10.06 -1.50
CA TYR A 107 -5.52 9.43 -2.04
C TYR A 107 -5.19 9.83 -3.47
N LYS A 108 -6.19 9.96 -4.35
CA LYS A 108 -5.93 10.40 -5.74
C LYS A 108 -5.50 11.86 -5.81
N THR A 109 -6.10 12.70 -4.97
CA THR A 109 -5.70 14.09 -4.82
C THR A 109 -4.30 14.22 -4.25
N LEU A 110 -3.95 13.45 -3.23
CA LEU A 110 -2.58 13.40 -2.72
C LEU A 110 -1.59 12.93 -3.79
N TRP A 111 -1.95 11.94 -4.61
CA TRP A 111 -1.13 11.50 -5.74
C TRP A 111 -0.85 12.63 -6.72
N HIS A 112 -1.88 13.33 -7.20
CA HIS A 112 -1.69 14.47 -8.12
C HIS A 112 -0.85 15.59 -7.49
N ILE A 113 -1.03 15.87 -6.19
CA ILE A 113 -0.22 16.85 -5.46
C ILE A 113 1.25 16.40 -5.40
N ASP A 114 1.50 15.14 -5.05
CA ASP A 114 2.85 14.57 -4.99
C ASP A 114 3.56 14.64 -6.34
N GLN A 115 2.87 14.31 -7.43
CA GLN A 115 3.40 14.43 -8.79
C GLN A 115 3.68 15.88 -9.17
N ARG A 116 2.74 16.80 -8.90
CA ARG A 116 2.88 18.21 -9.27
C ARG A 116 4.00 18.92 -8.52
N LEU A 117 4.21 18.56 -7.25
CA LEU A 117 5.20 19.15 -6.36
C LEU A 117 6.49 18.32 -6.24
N ASN A 118 6.54 17.13 -6.84
CA ASN A 118 7.64 16.17 -6.76
C ASN A 118 8.10 15.90 -5.31
N LEU A 119 7.14 15.61 -4.41
CA LEU A 119 7.41 15.46 -2.97
C LEU A 119 8.06 14.12 -2.62
N LYS A 120 7.93 13.11 -3.49
CA LYS A 120 8.43 11.74 -3.31
C LYS A 120 7.87 11.07 -2.05
N LEU A 121 6.59 11.29 -1.79
CA LEU A 121 5.87 10.67 -0.68
C LEU A 121 5.70 9.17 -0.92
N PRO A 122 5.64 8.32 0.14
CA PRO A 122 5.44 6.88 0.02
C PRO A 122 4.03 6.55 -0.48
N ILE A 123 3.80 6.69 -1.78
CA ILE A 123 2.55 6.39 -2.47
C ILE A 123 2.84 5.25 -3.44
N GLY A 124 2.08 4.16 -3.31
CA GLY A 124 2.21 2.99 -4.16
C GLY A 124 0.89 2.62 -4.83
N TRP A 125 0.97 1.93 -5.96
CA TRP A 125 -0.21 1.41 -6.66
C TRP A 125 -0.70 0.12 -6.01
N TYR A 126 -1.87 0.16 -5.37
CA TYR A 126 -2.53 -1.00 -4.78
C TYR A 126 -3.94 -1.15 -5.36
N ARG A 127 -4.70 -2.19 -4.97
CA ARG A 127 -6.02 -2.66 -5.49
C ARG A 127 -6.93 -1.68 -6.25
N TYR A 128 -6.96 -0.40 -5.87
CA TYR A 128 -7.80 0.66 -6.44
C TYR A 128 -7.00 1.89 -6.93
N GLY A 129 -5.73 1.71 -7.32
CA GLY A 129 -4.81 2.72 -7.82
C GLY A 129 -3.78 3.22 -6.79
N PRO A 130 -3.24 4.45 -6.96
CA PRO A 130 -2.30 5.01 -5.99
C PRO A 130 -2.96 5.17 -4.63
N CYS A 131 -2.28 4.72 -3.59
CA CYS A 131 -2.62 4.92 -2.19
C CYS A 131 -1.37 5.24 -1.38
N CYS A 132 -1.48 6.22 -0.49
CA CYS A 132 -0.40 6.54 0.44
C CYS A 132 -0.28 5.43 1.48
N VAL A 133 0.95 5.14 1.91
CA VAL A 133 1.22 4.24 3.02
C VAL A 133 0.51 4.75 4.29
N GLN A 134 0.46 6.07 4.53
CA GLN A 134 -0.30 6.62 5.65
C GLN A 134 -1.80 6.53 5.38
N VAL A 135 -2.55 6.01 6.35
CA VAL A 135 -4.01 5.93 6.22
C VAL A 135 -4.62 7.32 6.42
N TYR A 136 -5.45 7.75 5.47
CA TYR A 136 -6.25 8.96 5.64
C TYR A 136 -7.31 8.72 6.72
N LYS A 137 -7.34 9.60 7.73
CA LYS A 137 -8.24 9.50 8.89
C LYS A 137 -9.14 10.73 9.08
N GLY A 138 -9.19 11.62 8.09
CA GLY A 138 -9.92 12.88 8.23
C GLY A 138 -9.16 13.93 9.03
N ASP A 139 -7.83 13.98 8.86
CA ASP A 139 -6.87 14.79 9.63
C ASP A 139 -7.39 16.19 9.99
N GLU A 140 -7.42 16.48 11.30
CA GLU A 140 -8.09 17.66 11.84
C GLU A 140 -7.20 18.90 11.94
N SER A 141 -5.87 18.72 11.91
CA SER A 141 -4.93 19.84 12.03
C SER A 141 -3.72 19.70 11.13
N ALA A 142 -3.17 20.85 10.72
CA ALA A 142 -1.89 20.93 10.04
C ALA A 142 -0.76 20.84 11.06
N GLU A 143 0.16 19.89 10.85
CA GLU A 143 1.33 19.69 11.73
C GLU A 143 2.54 20.55 11.31
N ILE A 144 2.55 21.02 10.07
CA ILE A 144 3.59 21.92 9.53
C ILE A 144 2.98 23.10 8.76
N THR A 145 3.72 24.20 8.70
CA THR A 145 3.35 25.37 7.90
C THR A 145 3.81 25.19 6.46
N LEU A 146 2.86 25.14 5.52
CA LEU A 146 3.15 25.15 4.08
C LEU A 146 3.25 26.59 3.54
N SER A 147 4.00 26.78 2.46
CA SER A 147 4.04 28.07 1.74
C SER A 147 2.69 28.38 1.09
N SER A 148 2.43 29.66 0.80
CA SER A 148 1.19 30.08 0.11
C SER A 148 1.07 29.45 -1.28
N GLU A 149 2.20 29.30 -2.00
CA GLU A 149 2.23 28.66 -3.31
C GLU A 149 1.82 27.18 -3.23
N THR A 150 2.40 26.41 -2.31
CA THR A 150 2.01 25.02 -2.09
C THR A 150 0.53 24.90 -1.72
N LYS A 151 0.02 25.79 -0.87
CA LYS A 151 -1.41 25.81 -0.51
C LYS A 151 -2.31 26.07 -1.72
N ASN A 152 -1.91 26.96 -2.62
CA ASN A 152 -2.66 27.26 -3.83
C ASN A 152 -2.71 26.06 -4.78
N ILE A 153 -1.59 25.36 -4.96
CA ILE A 153 -1.52 24.14 -5.78
C ILE A 153 -2.42 23.04 -5.19
N ILE A 154 -2.37 22.82 -3.86
CA ILE A 154 -3.26 21.88 -3.19
C ILE A 154 -4.73 22.25 -3.42
N LYS A 155 -5.07 23.53 -3.32
CA LYS A 155 -6.44 24.03 -3.53
C LYS A 155 -6.92 23.80 -4.96
N GLU A 156 -6.09 24.10 -5.95
CA GLU A 156 -6.39 23.90 -7.37
C GLU A 156 -6.66 22.43 -7.70
N ILE A 157 -5.76 21.54 -7.28
CA ILE A 157 -5.92 20.10 -7.52
C ILE A 157 -7.14 19.56 -6.77
N THR A 158 -7.34 19.96 -5.51
CA THR A 158 -8.52 19.55 -4.73
C THR A 158 -9.82 19.99 -5.39
N LYS A 159 -9.87 21.21 -5.95
CA LYS A 159 -11.03 21.69 -6.71
C LYS A 159 -11.36 20.76 -7.88
N THR A 160 -10.34 20.35 -8.66
CA THR A 160 -10.53 19.49 -9.84
C THR A 160 -10.90 18.05 -9.49
N ASP A 161 -10.37 17.52 -8.39
CA ASP A 161 -10.58 16.12 -7.98
C ASP A 161 -11.85 15.91 -7.16
N CYS A 162 -12.18 16.83 -6.24
CA CYS A 162 -13.41 16.74 -5.44
C CYS A 162 -14.69 17.07 -6.23
N ALA A 163 -14.56 17.74 -7.39
CA ALA A 163 -15.69 18.04 -8.27
C ALA A 163 -16.32 16.79 -8.91
N VAL A 164 -15.55 15.70 -9.04
CA VAL A 164 -15.99 14.46 -9.69
C VAL A 164 -16.27 13.36 -8.67
N ASP A 165 -17.10 12.38 -9.07
CA ASP A 165 -17.32 11.17 -8.26
C ASP A 165 -16.02 10.35 -8.11
N LYS A 166 -15.90 9.62 -6.99
CA LYS A 166 -14.72 8.81 -6.66
C LYS A 166 -14.38 7.77 -7.73
N LEU A 167 -15.38 7.15 -8.38
CA LEU A 167 -15.15 6.14 -9.42
C LEU A 167 -14.69 6.79 -10.73
N ALA A 168 -15.23 7.96 -11.05
CA ALA A 168 -14.80 8.75 -12.21
C ALA A 168 -13.36 9.23 -12.03
N LEU A 169 -13.01 9.75 -10.85
CA LEU A 169 -11.64 10.14 -10.51
C LEU A 169 -10.67 8.97 -10.59
N GLN A 170 -11.06 7.80 -10.06
CA GLN A 170 -10.23 6.60 -10.12
C GLN A 170 -9.92 6.20 -11.57
N LYS A 171 -10.93 6.19 -12.46
CA LYS A 171 -10.74 5.88 -13.88
C LYS A 171 -9.87 6.91 -14.57
N ARG A 172 -10.07 8.20 -14.27
CA ARG A 172 -9.24 9.29 -14.81
C ARG A 172 -7.77 9.06 -14.48
N VAL A 173 -7.44 8.78 -13.22
CA VAL A 173 -6.07 8.50 -12.78
C VAL A 173 -5.49 7.28 -13.51
N TYR A 174 -6.28 6.23 -13.76
CA TYR A 174 -5.79 5.06 -14.52
C TYR A 174 -5.43 5.41 -15.96
N SER A 175 -6.24 6.27 -16.60
CA SER A 175 -6.01 6.71 -17.97
C SER A 175 -4.84 7.68 -18.09
N GLU A 176 -4.75 8.68 -17.20
CA GLU A 176 -3.66 9.68 -17.18
C GLU A 176 -2.30 9.02 -16.98
N GLU A 177 -2.24 7.98 -16.14
CA GLU A 177 -1.01 7.27 -15.79
C GLU A 177 -0.75 6.05 -16.69
N ASN A 178 -1.54 5.86 -17.76
CA ASN A 178 -1.44 4.74 -18.70
C ASN A 178 -1.43 3.33 -18.04
N MET A 179 -2.20 3.16 -16.95
CA MET A 179 -2.20 1.93 -16.16
C MET A 179 -3.13 0.85 -16.76
N GLN A 180 -2.70 0.26 -17.87
CA GLN A 180 -3.46 -0.75 -18.63
C GLN A 180 -3.90 -1.95 -17.78
N LEU A 181 -3.08 -2.39 -16.83
CA LEU A 181 -3.42 -3.46 -15.89
C LEU A 181 -4.69 -3.15 -15.07
N TYR A 182 -4.80 -1.91 -14.59
CA TYR A 182 -5.95 -1.47 -13.78
C TYR A 182 -7.19 -1.26 -14.64
N LEU A 183 -7.03 -0.75 -15.87
CA LEU A 183 -8.12 -0.63 -16.83
C LEU A 183 -8.70 -2.01 -17.18
N THR A 184 -7.83 -2.97 -17.49
CA THR A 184 -8.21 -4.37 -17.76
C THR A 184 -8.98 -4.99 -16.60
N LYS A 185 -8.52 -4.76 -15.36
CA LYS A 185 -9.22 -5.21 -14.15
C LYS A 185 -10.63 -4.61 -14.02
N GLU A 186 -10.82 -3.34 -14.36
CA GLU A 186 -12.16 -2.73 -14.32
C GLU A 186 -13.07 -3.25 -15.45
N GLU A 187 -12.52 -3.66 -16.59
CA GLU A 187 -13.29 -4.33 -17.65
C GLU A 187 -13.78 -5.71 -17.22
N LEU A 188 -12.88 -6.54 -16.69
CA LEU A 188 -13.23 -7.86 -16.17
C LEU A 188 -14.32 -7.78 -15.09
N ARG A 189 -14.25 -6.78 -14.19
CA ARG A 189 -15.27 -6.59 -13.14
C ARG A 189 -16.66 -6.21 -13.65
N LYS A 190 -16.80 -5.66 -14.85
CA LYS A 190 -18.13 -5.40 -15.44
C LYS A 190 -18.86 -6.70 -15.78
N GLY A 191 -18.15 -7.81 -15.85
CA GLY A 191 -18.68 -9.08 -16.33
C GLY A 191 -18.59 -9.16 -17.84
N ILE A 192 -18.06 -10.28 -18.33
CA ILE A 192 -17.96 -10.58 -19.76
C ILE A 192 -18.63 -11.92 -20.00
N ASP A 193 -19.71 -11.90 -20.77
CA ASP A 193 -20.50 -13.09 -21.11
C ASP A 193 -20.01 -13.76 -22.40
N ASP A 194 -19.44 -12.98 -23.31
CA ASP A 194 -18.85 -13.50 -24.55
C ASP A 194 -17.47 -14.12 -24.29
N LYS A 195 -17.28 -15.35 -24.79
CA LYS A 195 -16.06 -16.13 -24.52
C LYS A 195 -14.83 -15.56 -25.23
N GLU A 196 -15.01 -14.99 -26.42
CA GLU A 196 -13.91 -14.41 -27.20
C GLU A 196 -13.43 -13.11 -26.54
N GLN A 197 -14.36 -12.23 -26.17
CA GLN A 197 -14.07 -11.01 -25.43
C GLN A 197 -13.43 -11.32 -24.07
N LEU A 198 -13.92 -12.35 -23.36
CA LEU A 198 -13.32 -12.77 -22.10
C LEU A 198 -11.87 -13.23 -22.32
N ASN A 199 -11.61 -14.01 -23.36
CA ASN A 199 -10.26 -14.45 -23.70
C ASN A 199 -9.33 -13.26 -23.97
N LEU A 200 -9.78 -12.26 -24.73
CA LEU A 200 -9.00 -11.05 -24.98
C LEU A 200 -8.64 -10.32 -23.69
N SER A 201 -9.62 -10.04 -22.82
CA SER A 201 -9.36 -9.36 -21.53
C SER A 201 -8.46 -10.17 -20.59
N LEU A 202 -8.53 -11.50 -20.62
CA LEU A 202 -7.63 -12.36 -19.85
C LEU A 202 -6.20 -12.36 -20.40
N MET A 203 -6.03 -12.31 -21.72
CA MET A 203 -4.71 -12.18 -22.34
C MET A 203 -4.09 -10.82 -22.05
N ASP A 204 -4.87 -9.75 -22.07
CA ASP A 204 -4.41 -8.42 -21.64
C ASP A 204 -4.03 -8.43 -20.16
N LEU A 205 -4.82 -9.10 -19.31
CA LEU A 205 -4.48 -9.24 -17.89
C LEU A 205 -3.12 -9.93 -17.72
N ILE A 206 -2.86 -11.03 -18.44
CA ILE A 206 -1.56 -11.73 -18.42
C ILE A 206 -0.44 -10.79 -18.90
N LYS A 207 -0.64 -10.15 -20.05
CA LYS A 207 0.33 -9.26 -20.71
C LYS A 207 0.77 -8.10 -19.82
N TYR A 208 -0.16 -7.47 -19.11
CA TYR A 208 0.11 -6.29 -18.29
C TYR A 208 0.44 -6.62 -16.83
N SER A 209 0.35 -7.89 -16.43
CA SER A 209 0.69 -8.31 -15.07
C SER A 209 2.20 -8.33 -14.83
N PRO A 210 2.67 -8.09 -13.59
CA PRO A 210 4.07 -8.30 -13.24
C PRO A 210 4.50 -9.74 -13.52
N GLU A 211 5.73 -9.92 -14.03
CA GLU A 211 6.30 -11.22 -14.41
C GLU A 211 6.13 -12.29 -13.32
N GLU A 212 6.35 -11.92 -12.07
CA GLU A 212 6.28 -12.83 -10.91
C GLU A 212 4.88 -13.42 -10.70
N THR A 213 3.85 -12.77 -11.25
CA THR A 213 2.45 -13.16 -11.07
C THR A 213 1.89 -13.94 -12.26
N VAL A 214 2.58 -13.94 -13.41
CA VAL A 214 2.09 -14.46 -14.69
C VAL A 214 1.65 -15.92 -14.60
N GLU A 215 2.36 -16.76 -13.84
CA GLU A 215 2.00 -18.16 -13.61
C GLU A 215 0.57 -18.29 -13.05
N VAL A 216 0.30 -17.62 -11.91
CA VAL A 216 -1.00 -17.68 -11.22
C VAL A 216 -2.11 -17.05 -12.05
N VAL A 217 -1.81 -15.95 -12.75
CA VAL A 217 -2.76 -15.28 -13.64
C VAL A 217 -3.13 -16.16 -14.83
N THR A 218 -2.16 -16.89 -15.39
CA THR A 218 -2.38 -17.83 -16.49
C THR A 218 -3.27 -18.99 -16.05
N ASP A 219 -3.03 -19.56 -14.86
CA ASP A 219 -3.87 -20.62 -14.31
C ASP A 219 -5.30 -20.14 -14.03
N PHE A 220 -5.45 -18.93 -13.51
CA PHE A 220 -6.75 -18.29 -13.36
C PHE A 220 -7.46 -18.10 -14.71
N ALA A 221 -6.75 -17.60 -15.73
CA ALA A 221 -7.32 -17.39 -17.06
C ALA A 221 -7.81 -18.70 -17.68
N ARG A 222 -7.04 -19.79 -17.55
CA ARG A 222 -7.46 -21.14 -17.99
C ARG A 222 -8.73 -21.59 -17.27
N ALA A 223 -8.78 -21.44 -15.94
CA ALA A 223 -9.96 -21.78 -15.16
C ALA A 223 -11.18 -20.95 -15.59
N ALA A 224 -10.99 -19.64 -15.83
CA ALA A 224 -12.04 -18.74 -16.28
C ALA A 224 -12.62 -19.14 -17.65
N LEU A 225 -11.78 -19.54 -18.60
CA LEU A 225 -12.20 -19.98 -19.95
C LEU A 225 -12.88 -21.36 -19.95
N LEU A 226 -12.50 -22.22 -19.01
CA LEU A 226 -13.07 -23.55 -18.86
C LEU A 226 -14.44 -23.52 -18.16
N ILE A 227 -14.53 -22.77 -17.05
CA ILE A 227 -15.68 -22.79 -16.14
C ILE A 227 -16.68 -21.65 -16.47
N GLY A 228 -16.20 -20.55 -17.05
CA GLY A 228 -16.96 -19.35 -17.35
C GLY A 228 -16.84 -18.26 -16.28
N TRP A 229 -16.77 -16.99 -16.72
CA TRP A 229 -16.49 -15.82 -15.88
C TRP A 229 -17.41 -15.71 -14.65
N LYS A 230 -18.73 -15.87 -14.82
CA LYS A 230 -19.72 -15.73 -13.74
C LYS A 230 -19.37 -16.57 -12.52
N LYS A 231 -18.94 -17.82 -12.73
CA LYS A 231 -18.58 -18.76 -11.67
C LYS A 231 -17.22 -18.46 -11.03
N VAL A 232 -16.29 -17.88 -11.78
CA VAL A 232 -14.91 -17.65 -11.30
C VAL A 232 -14.66 -16.22 -10.80
N SER A 233 -15.58 -15.29 -11.06
CA SER A 233 -15.44 -13.86 -10.74
C SER A 233 -15.11 -13.58 -9.27
N GLN A 234 -15.62 -14.39 -8.33
CA GLN A 234 -15.28 -14.28 -6.91
C GLN A 234 -13.81 -14.64 -6.61
N CYS A 235 -13.26 -15.60 -7.37
CA CYS A 235 -11.85 -15.98 -7.25
C CYS A 235 -10.90 -14.87 -7.74
N PHE A 236 -11.38 -14.01 -8.66
CA PHE A 236 -10.59 -12.93 -9.23
C PHE A 236 -10.07 -11.96 -8.17
N GLU A 237 -10.82 -11.69 -7.09
CA GLU A 237 -10.39 -10.77 -6.04
C GLU A 237 -9.13 -11.25 -5.30
N PHE A 238 -8.92 -12.58 -5.19
CA PHE A 238 -7.70 -13.15 -4.60
C PHE A 238 -6.51 -13.04 -5.55
N VAL A 239 -6.72 -13.34 -6.84
CA VAL A 239 -5.71 -13.15 -7.88
C VAL A 239 -5.31 -11.68 -7.97
N TRP A 240 -6.29 -10.78 -7.97
CA TRP A 240 -6.08 -9.35 -7.99
C TRP A 240 -5.35 -8.85 -6.73
N LYS A 241 -5.67 -9.39 -5.55
CA LYS A 241 -4.91 -9.09 -4.31
C LYS A 241 -3.44 -9.43 -4.51
N TYR A 242 -3.12 -10.61 -5.03
CA TYR A 242 -1.74 -11.03 -5.28
C TYR A 242 -1.02 -10.09 -6.27
N ILE A 243 -1.64 -9.82 -7.43
CA ILE A 243 -1.12 -8.88 -8.44
C ILE A 243 -0.85 -7.51 -7.79
N ALA A 244 -1.85 -6.95 -7.10
CA ALA A 244 -1.78 -5.63 -6.51
C ALA A 244 -0.69 -5.53 -5.42
N MET A 245 -0.42 -6.60 -4.66
CA MET A 245 0.67 -6.61 -3.68
C MET A 245 2.04 -6.52 -4.35
N VAL A 246 2.26 -7.25 -5.45
CA VAL A 246 3.51 -7.17 -6.23
C VAL A 246 3.69 -5.78 -6.84
N VAL A 247 2.63 -5.22 -7.44
CA VAL A 247 2.66 -3.85 -8.00
C VAL A 247 2.92 -2.81 -6.90
N PHE A 248 2.31 -2.96 -5.73
CA PHE A 248 2.48 -2.04 -4.61
C PHE A 248 3.91 -2.04 -4.10
N LYS A 249 4.51 -3.22 -3.94
CA LYS A 249 5.92 -3.39 -3.60
C LYS A 249 6.83 -2.66 -4.59
N LYS A 250 6.70 -2.94 -5.88
CA LYS A 250 7.51 -2.30 -6.94
C LYS A 250 7.36 -0.78 -6.93
N SER A 251 6.15 -0.28 -6.72
CA SER A 251 5.87 1.16 -6.67
C SER A 251 6.52 1.87 -5.48
N LEU A 252 6.84 1.15 -4.41
CA LEU A 252 7.41 1.70 -3.17
C LEU A 252 8.93 1.48 -3.04
N GLU A 253 9.56 0.80 -4.00
CA GLU A 253 11.01 0.54 -4.00
C GLU A 253 11.84 1.82 -3.90
N PHE A 254 11.39 2.92 -4.50
CA PHE A 254 12.12 4.19 -4.43
C PHE A 254 12.22 4.75 -2.99
N TYR A 255 11.24 4.45 -2.13
CA TYR A 255 11.15 5.00 -0.78
C TYR A 255 11.82 4.10 0.26
N PHE A 256 11.65 2.78 0.11
CA PHE A 256 12.11 1.78 1.07
C PHE A 256 13.38 1.05 0.64
N HIS A 257 13.82 1.22 -0.62
CA HIS A 257 14.96 0.54 -1.20
C HIS A 257 14.89 -0.99 -0.97
N GLU A 258 16.03 -1.62 -0.66
CA GLU A 258 16.12 -3.07 -0.42
C GLU A 258 15.30 -3.55 0.79
N ASN A 259 14.91 -2.65 1.70
CA ASN A 259 14.14 -3.01 2.88
C ASN A 259 12.69 -3.36 2.57
N ILE A 260 12.14 -2.95 1.40
CA ILE A 260 10.72 -3.23 1.08
C ILE A 260 10.40 -4.73 1.06
N ASN A 261 11.37 -5.54 0.60
CA ASN A 261 11.29 -6.99 0.56
C ASN A 261 10.98 -7.56 1.95
N ARG A 262 11.60 -6.98 2.98
CA ARG A 262 11.46 -7.44 4.37
C ARG A 262 10.05 -7.29 4.92
N TYR A 263 9.26 -6.36 4.38
CA TYR A 263 7.90 -6.10 4.86
C TYR A 263 6.82 -6.82 4.06
N LEU A 264 7.00 -6.90 2.74
CA LEU A 264 5.92 -7.31 1.84
C LEU A 264 6.07 -8.73 1.30
N ASP A 265 7.25 -9.35 1.33
CA ASP A 265 7.45 -10.67 0.71
C ASP A 265 6.58 -11.75 1.35
N SER A 266 6.53 -11.81 2.69
CA SER A 266 5.67 -12.76 3.39
C SER A 266 4.18 -12.57 3.08
N GLN A 267 3.75 -11.31 2.89
CA GLN A 267 2.37 -10.97 2.56
C GLN A 267 2.04 -11.29 1.10
N ILE A 268 3.01 -11.11 0.20
CA ILE A 268 2.94 -11.49 -1.22
C ILE A 268 2.84 -13.01 -1.33
N ASP A 269 3.67 -13.76 -0.61
CA ASP A 269 3.65 -15.23 -0.59
C ASP A 269 2.32 -15.76 -0.04
N ALA A 270 1.81 -15.15 1.04
CA ALA A 270 0.49 -15.49 1.58
C ALA A 270 -0.62 -15.22 0.56
N ALA A 271 -0.59 -14.08 -0.15
CA ALA A 271 -1.56 -13.76 -1.19
C ALA A 271 -1.44 -14.69 -2.42
N LYS A 272 -0.22 -15.09 -2.80
CA LYS A 272 0.02 -16.08 -3.87
C LYS A 272 -0.64 -17.41 -3.50
N LYS A 273 -0.35 -17.93 -2.31
CA LYS A 273 -0.87 -19.21 -1.82
C LYS A 273 -2.40 -19.20 -1.71
N GLU A 274 -2.96 -18.11 -1.20
CA GLU A 274 -4.41 -17.90 -1.12
C GLU A 274 -5.04 -17.95 -2.53
N ALA A 275 -4.51 -17.20 -3.50
CA ALA A 275 -5.01 -17.20 -4.88
C ALA A 275 -4.94 -18.60 -5.51
N GLN A 276 -3.80 -19.30 -5.38
CA GLN A 276 -3.63 -20.65 -5.92
C GLN A 276 -4.60 -21.67 -5.30
N THR A 277 -4.84 -21.58 -3.99
CA THR A 277 -5.78 -22.45 -3.28
C THR A 277 -7.20 -22.25 -3.80
N HIS A 278 -7.64 -20.99 -3.93
CA HIS A 278 -8.98 -20.68 -4.45
C HIS A 278 -9.17 -21.13 -5.90
N ILE A 279 -8.16 -20.97 -6.76
CA ILE A 279 -8.21 -21.48 -8.15
C ILE A 279 -8.36 -23.01 -8.14
N HIS A 280 -7.56 -23.71 -7.34
CA HIS A 280 -7.59 -25.17 -7.26
C HIS A 280 -8.95 -25.70 -6.78
N ASP A 281 -9.48 -25.14 -5.69
CA ASP A 281 -10.76 -25.56 -5.13
C ASP A 281 -11.92 -25.32 -6.10
N LEU A 282 -11.87 -24.21 -6.83
CA LEU A 282 -12.86 -23.86 -7.85
C LEU A 282 -12.89 -24.88 -8.99
N VAL A 283 -11.72 -25.22 -9.54
CA VAL A 283 -11.59 -26.22 -10.61
C VAL A 283 -12.06 -27.60 -10.12
N LYS A 284 -11.65 -28.01 -8.91
CA LYS A 284 -12.04 -29.30 -8.32
C LYS A 284 -13.54 -29.43 -8.06
N THR A 285 -14.21 -28.34 -7.71
CA THR A 285 -15.65 -28.34 -7.39
C THR A 285 -16.52 -28.34 -8.64
N GLN A 286 -16.08 -27.70 -9.72
CA GLN A 286 -16.88 -27.53 -10.94
C GLN A 286 -16.69 -28.65 -11.98
N LEU A 287 -15.65 -29.48 -11.83
CA LEU A 287 -15.37 -30.62 -12.71
C LEU A 287 -15.80 -31.98 -12.12
N LYS A 288 -16.51 -31.96 -10.98
CA LYS A 288 -17.21 -33.12 -10.43
C LYS A 288 -18.68 -33.07 -10.79
#